data_AF-A0A0K3B0C8-F1
#
_entry.id   AF-A0A0K3B0C8-F1
#
_cell.length_a   1.000
_cell.length_b   1.000
_cell.length_c   1.000
_cell.angle_alpha   90.00
_cell.angle_beta   90.00
_cell.angle_gamma   90.00
#
_symmetry.space_group_name_H-M   'P 1'
#
loop_
_entity.id
_entity.type
_entity.pdbx_description
1 polymer ?
#
loop_
_entity_poly.entity_id
_entity_poly.type
_entity_poly.pdbx_seq_one_letter_code
_entity_poly.pdbx_strand_id
1 'polypeptide(L)'
;MSTPTAQVIDEIIVRDCTVTVTRRGGWSWGPDPHGLIQLVVNELPDLLGAEFAGYLTEDGPDVEITEPVTVTVRLGSGQWFGSSGPPAEVVMSPVSAASVEVVAAGDEQPSGSAESFMESFAAVSPADVRSVGALFAELAQRDDLEPLLALLPEESLRVFLRSLARESSAVVSQVAEELARRHGAELADHGGTELASGADVERFLESLPTPVPADHPVAAQPVSVRAARGETEVGSVLPFLLAGPLARIGYLDAIGPALDGLDMAEEAPLFAAALAYKVLGAVARGWRRTPEDNASAAAFAGLDSVPDLTDFARQVRPALPVLDAVLALSLCRGHDPGEPLVIMGVGGRLLLVDALGTFPVAWSSDVAGLLAHWEGCGRPSVLVRGSLPAGCMRDLAAAGVSFVTDVRPLRGDPVSRLPWRSPLWTCGSPDSRLVAAASGHAARVDSVVQALVVERRAVPLAQDASLERSVTLAASVGLGMIAWTLWHARETPDPVLALSRFADLSAVVRYGADAVQVRIPLGRRHSDLLRGGLLADVPDVVWLGGRTLTFSGG
;
A
#
# COMPACT_ATOMS: atom_id res chain seq x y z
N MET A 1 -26.57 -63.12 -22.36
CA MET A 1 -26.76 -61.80 -22.97
C MET A 1 -26.49 -60.79 -21.88
N SER A 2 -25.25 -60.33 -21.79
CA SER A 2 -24.84 -59.30 -20.84
C SER A 2 -25.11 -57.95 -21.49
N THR A 3 -25.89 -57.12 -20.82
CA THR A 3 -26.11 -55.70 -21.16
C THR A 3 -24.78 -54.96 -21.06
N PRO A 4 -24.40 -54.13 -22.06
CA PRO A 4 -23.24 -53.26 -21.93
C PRO A 4 -23.57 -52.18 -20.91
N THR A 5 -22.72 -52.05 -19.90
CA THR A 5 -22.71 -50.93 -18.96
C THR A 5 -22.33 -49.69 -19.75
N ALA A 6 -23.23 -48.72 -19.87
CA ALA A 6 -22.91 -47.40 -20.43
C ALA A 6 -21.82 -46.77 -19.56
N GLN A 7 -20.69 -46.40 -20.19
CA GLN A 7 -19.68 -45.56 -19.55
C GLN A 7 -20.29 -44.17 -19.42
N VAL A 8 -20.57 -43.78 -18.18
CA VAL A 8 -20.83 -42.39 -17.81
C VAL A 8 -19.49 -41.68 -17.89
N ILE A 9 -19.32 -40.79 -18.86
CA ILE A 9 -18.16 -39.90 -18.95
C ILE A 9 -18.62 -38.56 -18.37
N ASP A 10 -18.39 -38.38 -17.07
CA ASP A 10 -18.69 -37.15 -16.32
C ASP A 10 -17.40 -36.36 -15.99
N GLU A 11 -16.30 -36.62 -16.70
CA GLU A 11 -14.99 -36.08 -16.31
C GLU A 11 -14.57 -34.90 -17.20
N ILE A 12 -14.51 -33.69 -16.61
CA ILE A 12 -13.85 -32.54 -17.22
C ILE A 12 -12.36 -32.59 -16.83
N ILE A 13 -11.48 -32.75 -17.81
CA ILE A 13 -10.03 -32.72 -17.60
C ILE A 13 -9.49 -31.34 -17.99
N VAL A 14 -9.05 -30.57 -16.99
CA VAL A 14 -8.37 -29.28 -17.21
C VAL A 14 -6.86 -29.53 -17.27
N ARG A 15 -6.25 -29.32 -18.45
CA ARG A 15 -4.80 -29.52 -18.63
C ARG A 15 -3.97 -28.40 -18.02
N ASP A 16 -4.34 -27.16 -18.35
CA ASP A 16 -3.65 -25.95 -17.89
C ASP A 16 -4.69 -24.97 -17.33
N CYS A 17 -4.54 -24.58 -16.08
CA CYS A 17 -5.41 -23.61 -15.43
C CYS A 17 -4.59 -22.51 -14.78
N THR A 18 -4.84 -21.27 -15.16
CA THR A 18 -4.35 -20.09 -14.44
C THR A 18 -5.52 -19.40 -13.78
N VAL A 19 -5.52 -19.32 -12.44
CA VAL A 19 -6.53 -18.59 -11.68
C VAL A 19 -5.99 -17.22 -11.35
N THR A 20 -6.59 -16.18 -11.95
CA THR A 20 -6.30 -14.80 -11.60
C THR A 20 -7.47 -14.24 -10.80
N VAL A 21 -7.22 -13.90 -9.54
CA VAL A 21 -8.23 -13.21 -8.73
C VAL A 21 -7.98 -11.71 -8.84
N THR A 22 -8.97 -10.97 -9.35
CA THR A 22 -8.90 -9.51 -9.45
C THR A 22 -9.91 -8.86 -8.51
N ARG A 23 -9.42 -8.03 -7.59
CA ARG A 23 -10.25 -7.27 -6.66
C ARG A 23 -10.62 -5.92 -7.26
N ARG A 24 -11.91 -5.60 -7.24
CA ARG A 24 -12.42 -4.29 -7.66
C ARG A 24 -12.97 -3.56 -6.42
N GLY A 25 -12.18 -2.66 -5.85
CA GLY A 25 -12.56 -1.76 -4.74
C GLY A 25 -12.25 -2.25 -3.31
N GLY A 26 -12.06 -1.30 -2.38
CA GLY A 26 -11.81 -1.45 -0.92
C GLY A 26 -10.32 -1.61 -0.54
N TRP A 27 -9.99 -1.96 0.71
CA TRP A 27 -8.62 -1.86 1.25
C TRP A 27 -7.87 -3.16 1.56
N SER A 28 -8.51 -4.32 1.46
CA SER A 28 -7.92 -5.58 1.93
C SER A 28 -8.50 -6.78 1.20
N TRP A 29 -7.65 -7.77 0.92
CA TRP A 29 -8.04 -9.11 0.50
C TRP A 29 -8.71 -9.94 1.61
N GLY A 30 -8.92 -9.34 2.79
CA GLY A 30 -9.31 -10.02 4.00
C GLY A 30 -8.09 -10.42 4.85
N PRO A 31 -8.33 -11.09 5.99
CA PRO A 31 -7.26 -11.55 6.88
C PRO A 31 -6.42 -12.69 6.29
N ASP A 32 -6.92 -13.38 5.26
CA ASP A 32 -6.26 -14.53 4.63
C ASP A 32 -6.38 -14.48 3.09
N PRO A 33 -5.48 -13.75 2.40
CA PRO A 33 -5.48 -13.66 0.94
C PRO A 33 -5.22 -15.02 0.26
N HIS A 34 -4.37 -15.85 0.88
CA HIS A 34 -4.06 -17.19 0.36
C HIS A 34 -5.27 -18.13 0.48
N GLY A 35 -5.97 -18.07 1.61
CA GLY A 35 -7.23 -18.79 1.80
C GLY A 35 -8.31 -18.38 0.79
N LEU A 36 -8.30 -17.12 0.34
CA LEU A 36 -9.21 -16.67 -0.71
C LEU A 36 -8.89 -17.29 -2.08
N ILE A 37 -7.61 -17.35 -2.46
CA ILE A 37 -7.18 -18.06 -3.68
C ILE A 37 -7.55 -19.54 -3.55
N GLN A 38 -7.27 -20.16 -2.40
CA GLN A 38 -7.58 -21.57 -2.17
C GLN A 38 -9.09 -21.83 -2.24
N LEU A 39 -9.91 -20.92 -1.72
CA LEU A 39 -11.36 -21.01 -1.80
C LEU A 39 -11.82 -20.94 -3.27
N VAL A 40 -11.30 -20.00 -4.06
CA VAL A 40 -11.62 -19.94 -5.50
C VAL A 40 -11.19 -21.22 -6.22
N VAL A 41 -9.99 -21.73 -5.94
CA VAL A 41 -9.49 -22.98 -6.52
C VAL A 41 -10.35 -24.17 -6.11
N ASN A 42 -10.84 -24.23 -4.87
CA ASN A 42 -11.71 -25.30 -4.38
C ASN A 42 -13.13 -25.25 -4.98
N GLU A 43 -13.65 -24.04 -5.26
CA GLU A 43 -14.98 -23.84 -5.85
C GLU A 43 -14.95 -23.94 -7.39
N LEU A 44 -13.76 -23.83 -8.00
CA LEU A 44 -13.60 -23.84 -9.46
C LEU A 44 -14.20 -25.08 -10.15
N PRO A 45 -14.03 -26.32 -9.65
CA PRO A 45 -14.61 -27.51 -10.28
C PRO A 45 -16.14 -27.43 -10.38
N ASP A 46 -16.81 -26.99 -9.32
CA ASP A 46 -18.27 -26.89 -9.28
C ASP A 46 -18.77 -25.79 -10.23
N LEU A 47 -18.03 -24.67 -10.33
CA LEU A 47 -18.34 -23.58 -11.26
C LEU A 47 -18.17 -24.00 -12.72
N LEU A 48 -17.10 -24.74 -13.04
CA LEU A 48 -16.89 -25.31 -14.37
C LEU A 48 -17.96 -26.36 -14.70
N GLY A 49 -18.26 -27.25 -13.75
CA GLY A 49 -19.30 -28.27 -13.92
C GLY A 49 -20.68 -27.67 -14.19
N ALA A 50 -21.08 -26.66 -13.42
CA ALA A 50 -22.35 -25.98 -13.60
C ALA A 50 -22.46 -25.28 -14.97
N GLU A 51 -21.37 -24.65 -15.43
CA GLU A 51 -21.34 -23.92 -16.70
C GLU A 51 -21.31 -24.86 -17.91
N PHE A 52 -20.49 -25.91 -17.87
CA PHE A 52 -20.33 -26.86 -18.97
C PHE A 52 -21.37 -27.98 -18.98
N ALA A 53 -22.28 -28.04 -18.00
CA ALA A 53 -23.37 -29.03 -17.94
C ALA A 53 -24.21 -29.08 -19.23
N GLY A 54 -24.35 -27.97 -19.95
CA GLY A 54 -25.07 -27.93 -21.23
C GLY A 54 -24.33 -28.60 -22.40
N TYR A 55 -23.01 -28.75 -22.31
CA TYR A 55 -22.16 -29.39 -23.32
C TYR A 55 -21.88 -30.87 -22.99
N LEU A 56 -21.97 -31.23 -21.72
CA LEU A 56 -21.84 -32.60 -21.20
C LEU A 56 -23.18 -33.33 -21.26
N THR A 57 -23.71 -33.55 -22.47
CA THR A 57 -24.89 -34.43 -22.63
C THR A 57 -24.45 -35.89 -22.61
N GLU A 58 -25.22 -36.77 -21.95
CA GLU A 58 -24.91 -38.21 -21.77
C GLU A 58 -24.56 -38.99 -23.07
N ASP A 59 -24.94 -38.49 -24.25
CA ASP A 59 -24.69 -39.11 -25.56
C ASP A 59 -23.82 -38.23 -26.51
N GLY A 60 -23.18 -37.18 -26.00
CA GLY A 60 -22.31 -36.28 -26.79
C GLY A 60 -20.92 -36.87 -27.02
N PRO A 61 -20.24 -36.54 -28.14
CA PRO A 61 -18.85 -36.94 -28.31
C PRO A 61 -17.93 -36.17 -27.34
N ASP A 62 -16.74 -36.71 -27.08
CA ASP A 62 -15.71 -36.00 -26.32
C ASP A 62 -15.38 -34.67 -27.01
N VAL A 63 -15.44 -33.59 -26.22
CA VAL A 63 -15.19 -32.22 -26.67
C VAL A 63 -13.86 -31.76 -26.10
N GLU A 64 -12.92 -31.42 -26.98
CA GLU A 64 -11.69 -30.73 -26.59
C GLU A 64 -11.81 -29.24 -26.96
N ILE A 65 -11.62 -28.36 -25.96
CA ILE A 65 -11.55 -26.92 -26.16
C ILE A 65 -10.06 -26.54 -26.20
N THR A 66 -9.57 -26.23 -27.39
CA THR A 66 -8.15 -25.90 -27.61
C THR A 66 -7.83 -24.42 -27.39
N GLU A 67 -8.85 -23.56 -27.37
CA GLU A 67 -8.69 -22.13 -27.08
C GLU A 67 -8.79 -21.83 -25.57
N PRO A 68 -8.02 -20.85 -25.05
CA PRO A 68 -8.12 -20.43 -23.66
C PRO A 68 -9.54 -19.96 -23.31
N VAL A 69 -10.15 -20.59 -22.31
CA VAL A 69 -11.45 -20.17 -21.78
C VAL A 69 -11.25 -19.22 -20.60
N THR A 70 -11.74 -17.99 -20.73
CA THR A 70 -11.73 -17.01 -19.63
C THR A 70 -13.06 -17.02 -18.88
N VAL A 71 -13.01 -17.43 -17.61
CA VAL A 71 -14.16 -17.43 -16.69
C VAL A 71 -14.05 -16.26 -15.72
N THR A 72 -14.99 -15.32 -15.77
CA THR A 72 -15.05 -14.23 -14.77
C THR A 72 -16.11 -14.56 -13.73
N VAL A 73 -15.67 -14.80 -12.49
CA VAL A 73 -16.56 -15.09 -11.35
C VAL A 73 -16.65 -13.86 -10.47
N ARG A 74 -17.87 -13.33 -10.26
CA ARG A 74 -18.13 -12.26 -9.29
C ARG A 74 -18.56 -12.84 -7.97
N LEU A 75 -17.67 -12.81 -6.99
CA LEU A 75 -17.99 -13.20 -5.62
C LEU A 75 -18.93 -12.17 -4.98
N GLY A 76 -20.09 -12.61 -4.54
CA GLY A 76 -21.03 -11.78 -3.79
C GLY A 76 -20.50 -11.47 -2.39
N SER A 77 -20.68 -10.24 -1.92
CA SER A 77 -20.23 -9.75 -0.60
C SER A 77 -20.78 -10.52 0.62
N GLY A 78 -21.75 -11.42 0.43
CA GLY A 78 -22.43 -12.16 1.50
C GLY A 78 -21.79 -13.50 1.91
N GLN A 79 -20.94 -14.12 1.07
CA GLN A 79 -20.43 -15.47 1.37
C GLN A 79 -19.35 -15.49 2.48
N TRP A 80 -18.67 -14.38 2.73
CA TRP A 80 -17.45 -14.34 3.55
C TRP A 80 -17.66 -14.47 5.06
N PHE A 81 -18.91 -14.48 5.55
CA PHE A 81 -19.23 -14.61 6.99
C PHE A 81 -20.30 -15.66 7.30
N GLY A 82 -20.38 -16.75 6.52
CA GLY A 82 -21.28 -17.87 6.81
C GLY A 82 -22.77 -17.56 6.56
N SER A 83 -23.06 -16.59 5.70
CA SER A 83 -24.42 -16.29 5.26
C SER A 83 -24.73 -17.03 3.96
N SER A 84 -25.82 -17.79 3.94
CA SER A 84 -26.36 -18.49 2.77
C SER A 84 -27.03 -17.48 1.81
N GLY A 85 -26.22 -16.76 1.03
CA GLY A 85 -26.70 -15.97 -0.12
C GLY A 85 -26.65 -16.75 -1.43
N PRO A 86 -27.33 -16.29 -2.50
CA PRO A 86 -27.29 -16.94 -3.81
C PRO A 86 -25.86 -16.98 -4.39
N PRO A 87 -25.54 -17.97 -5.24
CA PRO A 87 -24.18 -18.23 -5.71
C PRO A 87 -23.66 -17.10 -6.62
N ALA A 88 -22.34 -17.03 -6.75
CA ALA A 88 -21.59 -16.09 -7.56
C ALA A 88 -22.18 -15.88 -8.97
N GLU A 89 -22.08 -14.66 -9.51
CA GLU A 89 -22.46 -14.37 -10.90
C GLU A 89 -21.26 -14.73 -11.80
N VAL A 90 -21.43 -15.71 -12.68
CA VAL A 90 -20.42 -16.15 -13.64
C VAL A 90 -20.68 -15.48 -14.99
N VAL A 91 -19.65 -14.88 -15.58
CA VAL A 91 -19.67 -14.30 -16.92
C VAL A 91 -18.50 -14.89 -17.70
N MET A 92 -18.78 -15.65 -18.76
CA MET A 92 -17.76 -16.15 -19.69
C MET A 92 -17.68 -15.29 -20.95
N SER A 93 -16.48 -15.19 -21.52
CA SER A 93 -16.32 -14.75 -22.91
C SER A 93 -16.90 -15.83 -23.84
N PRO A 94 -17.67 -15.47 -24.87
CA PRO A 94 -18.25 -16.47 -25.76
C PRO A 94 -17.14 -17.24 -26.50
N VAL A 95 -17.08 -18.55 -26.26
CA VAL A 95 -16.27 -19.47 -27.06
C VAL A 95 -16.95 -19.59 -28.43
N SER A 96 -16.19 -19.34 -29.51
CA SER A 96 -16.72 -19.48 -30.86
C SER A 96 -17.02 -20.94 -31.14
N ALA A 97 -18.22 -21.26 -31.64
CA ALA A 97 -18.60 -22.64 -31.98
C ALA A 97 -17.71 -23.28 -33.06
N ALA A 98 -16.84 -22.49 -33.70
CA ALA A 98 -15.84 -22.97 -34.67
C ALA A 98 -14.61 -23.62 -34.03
N SER A 99 -14.42 -23.51 -32.72
CA SER A 99 -13.20 -23.93 -32.00
C SER A 99 -13.37 -25.27 -31.26
N VAL A 100 -14.53 -25.92 -31.44
CA VAL A 100 -14.89 -27.19 -30.83
C VAL A 100 -14.53 -28.31 -31.81
N GLU A 101 -13.38 -28.95 -31.62
CA GLU A 101 -13.02 -30.15 -32.38
C GLU A 101 -13.60 -31.39 -31.70
N VAL A 102 -14.39 -32.15 -32.46
CA VAL A 102 -14.92 -33.44 -32.04
C VAL A 102 -13.82 -34.48 -32.20
N VAL A 103 -13.24 -34.93 -31.09
CA VAL A 103 -12.17 -35.92 -31.11
C VAL A 103 -12.79 -37.31 -31.19
N ALA A 104 -12.51 -38.05 -32.27
CA ALA A 104 -12.94 -39.43 -32.39
C ALA A 104 -12.08 -40.31 -31.48
N ALA A 105 -12.72 -41.07 -30.58
CA ALA A 105 -12.10 -41.93 -29.58
C ALA A 105 -10.95 -42.79 -30.18
N GLY A 106 -9.72 -42.43 -29.84
CA GLY A 106 -8.50 -43.17 -30.12
C GLY A 106 -7.72 -43.37 -28.83
N ASP A 107 -7.43 -44.63 -28.50
CA ASP A 107 -6.66 -45.08 -27.33
C ASP A 107 -5.25 -44.46 -27.29
N GLU A 108 -5.06 -43.36 -26.55
CA GLU A 108 -3.75 -42.97 -26.04
C GLU A 108 -3.88 -42.48 -24.58
N GLN A 109 -3.38 -43.30 -23.64
CA GLN A 109 -3.19 -42.93 -22.24
C GLN A 109 -2.01 -41.96 -22.10
N PRO A 110 -2.17 -40.78 -21.47
CA PRO A 110 -1.05 -39.94 -21.10
C PRO A 110 -0.56 -40.27 -19.69
N SER A 111 0.69 -40.74 -19.59
CA SER A 111 1.45 -40.77 -18.35
C SER A 111 2.10 -39.40 -18.11
N GLY A 112 1.41 -38.52 -17.39
CA GLY A 112 1.92 -37.22 -16.95
C GLY A 112 1.99 -37.14 -15.43
N SER A 113 3.20 -37.10 -14.88
CA SER A 113 3.48 -37.03 -13.43
C SER A 113 3.07 -35.68 -12.84
N ALA A 114 2.20 -35.71 -11.84
CA ALA A 114 1.67 -34.57 -11.08
C ALA A 114 2.70 -33.86 -10.14
N GLU A 115 4.01 -34.05 -10.35
CA GLU A 115 5.05 -33.51 -9.45
C GLU A 115 5.55 -32.11 -9.86
N SER A 116 5.16 -31.57 -11.02
CA SER A 116 5.73 -30.32 -11.55
C SER A 116 5.08 -29.02 -11.05
N PHE A 117 3.90 -29.06 -10.41
CA PHE A 117 3.15 -27.84 -10.05
C PHE A 117 3.52 -27.28 -8.66
N MET A 118 4.00 -28.12 -7.73
CA MET A 118 4.40 -27.66 -6.39
C MET A 118 5.80 -27.04 -6.33
N GLU A 119 6.65 -27.26 -7.34
CA GLU A 119 8.03 -26.76 -7.34
C GLU A 119 8.13 -25.26 -7.69
N SER A 120 7.10 -24.68 -8.32
CA SER A 120 7.04 -23.23 -8.60
C SER A 120 6.74 -22.35 -7.38
N PHE A 121 6.54 -22.95 -6.20
CA PHE A 121 6.36 -22.25 -4.92
C PHE A 121 7.56 -22.39 -3.97
N ALA A 122 8.72 -22.84 -4.46
CA ALA A 122 9.94 -22.83 -3.68
C ALA A 122 10.19 -21.39 -3.17
N ALA A 123 10.02 -21.20 -1.87
CA ALA A 123 10.17 -19.92 -1.19
C ALA A 123 11.52 -19.29 -1.57
N VAL A 124 11.45 -18.11 -2.19
CA VAL A 124 12.61 -17.21 -2.31
C VAL A 124 13.23 -17.09 -0.92
N SER A 125 14.53 -17.33 -0.80
CA SER A 125 15.19 -17.25 0.50
C SER A 125 15.01 -15.84 1.09
N PRO A 126 14.65 -15.69 2.37
CA PRO A 126 14.39 -14.38 3.00
C PRO A 126 15.62 -13.44 3.06
N ALA A 127 16.78 -13.91 2.62
CA ALA A 127 17.98 -13.10 2.44
C ALA A 127 17.98 -12.31 1.13
N ASP A 128 17.27 -12.77 0.09
CA ASP A 128 17.28 -12.15 -1.26
C ASP A 128 16.25 -11.01 -1.40
N VAL A 129 15.29 -10.89 -0.48
CA VAL A 129 14.21 -9.87 -0.50
C VAL A 129 14.68 -8.50 0.03
N ARG A 130 15.99 -8.33 0.30
CA ARG A 130 16.48 -7.17 1.08
C ARG A 130 17.00 -5.99 0.26
N SER A 131 17.20 -6.15 -1.05
CA SER A 131 17.74 -5.06 -1.89
C SER A 131 16.65 -4.28 -2.61
N VAL A 132 16.93 -3.02 -2.96
CA VAL A 132 16.01 -2.22 -3.77
C VAL A 132 15.79 -2.81 -5.16
N GLY A 133 16.80 -3.49 -5.72
CA GLY A 133 16.67 -4.24 -6.97
C GLY A 133 15.61 -5.32 -6.91
N ALA A 134 15.55 -6.08 -5.81
CA ALA A 134 14.54 -7.11 -5.61
C ALA A 134 13.14 -6.51 -5.48
N LEU A 135 12.98 -5.45 -4.67
CA LEU A 135 11.71 -4.73 -4.53
C LEU A 135 11.20 -4.21 -5.88
N PHE A 136 12.05 -3.55 -6.67
CA PHE A 136 11.64 -2.99 -7.96
C PHE A 136 11.33 -4.09 -8.98
N ALA A 137 12.05 -5.21 -8.96
CA ALA A 137 11.75 -6.37 -9.79
C ALA A 137 10.39 -7.00 -9.44
N GLU A 138 10.06 -7.14 -8.15
CA GLU A 138 8.73 -7.61 -7.72
C GLU A 138 7.63 -6.65 -8.19
N LEU A 139 7.83 -5.35 -8.02
CA LEU A 139 6.89 -4.35 -8.51
C LEU A 139 6.74 -4.39 -10.04
N ALA A 140 7.82 -4.64 -10.78
CA ALA A 140 7.76 -4.80 -12.23
C ALA A 140 6.94 -6.03 -12.63
N GLN A 141 7.09 -7.15 -11.92
CA GLN A 141 6.29 -8.36 -12.16
C GLN A 141 4.79 -8.16 -11.88
N ARG A 142 4.45 -7.18 -11.04
CA ARG A 142 3.08 -6.82 -10.67
C ARG A 142 2.49 -5.69 -11.51
N ASP A 143 3.20 -5.23 -12.55
CA ASP A 143 2.87 -4.04 -13.35
C ASP A 143 2.73 -2.76 -12.50
N ASP A 144 3.42 -2.72 -11.36
CA ASP A 144 3.32 -1.68 -10.35
C ASP A 144 4.52 -0.73 -10.34
N LEU A 145 5.62 -1.10 -11.02
CA LEU A 145 6.83 -0.30 -11.05
C LEU A 145 6.66 1.01 -11.81
N GLU A 146 6.10 1.02 -13.01
CA GLU A 146 5.90 2.26 -13.77
C GLU A 146 5.03 3.28 -13.00
N PRO A 147 3.86 2.89 -12.43
CA PRO A 147 3.11 3.75 -11.53
C PRO A 147 3.94 4.24 -10.34
N LEU A 148 4.77 3.39 -9.73
CA LEU A 148 5.63 3.80 -8.62
C LEU A 148 6.63 4.88 -9.06
N LEU A 149 7.34 4.63 -10.16
CA LEU A 149 8.37 5.52 -10.70
C LEU A 149 7.80 6.89 -11.05
N ALA A 150 6.57 6.95 -11.57
CA ALA A 150 5.86 8.20 -11.85
C ALA A 150 5.59 9.04 -10.58
N LEU A 151 5.47 8.42 -9.40
CA LEU A 151 5.26 9.11 -8.12
C LEU A 151 6.56 9.60 -7.48
N LEU A 152 7.72 9.04 -7.86
CA LEU A 152 8.99 9.38 -7.23
C LEU A 152 9.49 10.77 -7.67
N PRO A 153 10.02 11.60 -6.75
CA PRO A 153 10.79 12.77 -7.12
C PRO A 153 12.04 12.38 -7.90
N GLU A 154 12.48 13.28 -8.78
CA GLU A 154 13.69 13.05 -9.59
C GLU A 154 14.93 12.79 -8.73
N GLU A 155 15.08 13.48 -7.60
CA GLU A 155 16.20 13.28 -6.66
C GLU A 155 16.27 11.83 -6.17
N SER A 156 15.14 11.24 -5.80
CA SER A 156 15.06 9.84 -5.38
C SER A 156 15.37 8.88 -6.53
N LEU A 157 14.84 9.13 -7.73
CA LEU A 157 15.15 8.31 -8.91
C LEU A 157 16.66 8.27 -9.20
N ARG A 158 17.36 9.40 -9.11
CA ARG A 158 18.81 9.46 -9.30
C ARG A 158 19.58 8.68 -8.24
N VAL A 159 19.13 8.72 -6.99
CA VAL A 159 19.74 7.95 -5.89
C VAL A 159 19.56 6.45 -6.12
N PHE A 160 18.34 6.01 -6.39
CA PHE A 160 18.06 4.60 -6.59
C PHE A 160 18.66 4.05 -7.89
N LEU A 161 18.73 4.85 -8.96
CA LEU A 161 19.42 4.42 -10.19
C LEU A 161 20.90 4.08 -9.92
N ARG A 162 21.60 4.86 -9.07
CA ARG A 162 22.99 4.54 -8.69
C ARG A 162 23.09 3.27 -7.87
N SER A 163 22.18 3.04 -6.92
CA SER A 163 22.15 1.82 -6.12
C SER A 163 21.86 0.58 -7.00
N LEU A 164 20.84 0.66 -7.86
CA LEU A 164 20.49 -0.41 -8.81
C LEU A 164 21.64 -0.74 -9.77
N ALA A 165 22.40 0.26 -10.20
CA ALA A 165 23.57 0.06 -11.07
C ALA A 165 24.72 -0.67 -10.36
N ARG A 166 24.89 -0.48 -9.05
CA ARG A 166 25.88 -1.23 -8.24
C ARG A 166 25.45 -2.69 -8.07
N GLU A 167 24.15 -2.93 -7.96
CA GLU A 167 23.56 -4.27 -7.86
C GLU A 167 23.47 -5.01 -9.20
N SER A 168 23.74 -4.33 -10.33
CA SER A 168 23.53 -4.89 -11.69
C SER A 168 22.09 -5.37 -11.92
N SER A 169 21.10 -4.60 -11.42
CA SER A 169 19.70 -4.97 -11.49
C SER A 169 19.10 -4.82 -12.90
N ALA A 170 18.20 -5.74 -13.27
CA ALA A 170 17.51 -5.71 -14.56
C ALA A 170 16.56 -4.50 -14.74
N VAL A 171 16.16 -3.85 -13.64
CA VAL A 171 15.24 -2.68 -13.68
C VAL A 171 15.95 -1.35 -13.92
N VAL A 172 17.28 -1.32 -14.04
CA VAL A 172 18.06 -0.08 -14.28
C VAL A 172 17.54 0.68 -15.50
N SER A 173 17.24 -0.02 -16.60
CA SER A 173 16.74 0.60 -17.84
C SER A 173 15.39 1.29 -17.64
N GLN A 174 14.46 0.68 -16.91
CA GLN A 174 13.12 1.26 -16.66
C GLN A 174 13.20 2.54 -15.82
N VAL A 175 14.08 2.57 -14.81
CA VAL A 175 14.32 3.79 -14.00
C VAL A 175 14.99 4.89 -14.83
N ALA A 176 15.94 4.53 -15.70
CA ALA A 176 16.58 5.49 -16.60
C ALA A 176 15.61 6.04 -17.65
N GLU A 177 14.73 5.19 -18.19
CA GLU A 177 13.65 5.57 -19.12
C GLU A 177 12.68 6.56 -18.48
N GLU A 178 12.27 6.34 -17.22
CA GLU A 178 11.47 7.30 -16.47
C GLU A 178 12.15 8.68 -16.39
N LEU A 179 13.42 8.71 -16.02
CA LEU A 179 14.19 9.95 -15.93
C LEU A 179 14.30 10.66 -17.29
N ALA A 180 14.61 9.92 -18.35
CA ALA A 180 14.72 10.47 -19.69
C ALA A 180 13.37 11.04 -20.18
N ARG A 181 12.27 10.32 -19.93
CA ARG A 181 10.91 10.76 -20.28
C ARG A 181 10.57 12.12 -19.64
N ARG A 182 10.95 12.35 -18.38
CA ARG A 182 10.72 13.62 -17.68
C ARG A 182 11.46 14.81 -18.28
N HIS A 183 12.63 14.56 -18.84
CA HIS A 183 13.46 15.58 -19.49
C HIS A 183 13.17 15.73 -20.99
N GLY A 184 12.23 14.95 -21.55
CA GLY A 184 11.99 14.89 -22.99
C GLY A 184 13.22 14.46 -23.77
N ALA A 185 14.12 13.71 -23.13
CA ALA A 185 15.33 13.18 -23.74
C ALA A 185 15.04 11.80 -24.33
N GLU A 186 15.49 11.55 -25.57
CA GLU A 186 15.49 10.19 -26.12
C GLU A 186 16.74 9.45 -25.62
N LEU A 187 16.57 8.31 -24.94
CA LEU A 187 17.71 7.43 -24.59
C LEU A 187 18.53 7.03 -25.84
N ALA A 188 17.88 6.99 -27.01
CA ALA A 188 18.47 6.59 -28.28
C ALA A 188 19.69 7.42 -28.69
N ASP A 189 19.78 8.69 -28.27
CA ASP A 189 20.90 9.57 -28.63
C ASP A 189 22.22 9.18 -27.94
N HIS A 190 22.16 8.29 -26.93
CA HIS A 190 23.32 7.75 -26.22
C HIS A 190 23.83 6.41 -26.81
N GLY A 191 23.43 6.08 -28.04
CA GLY A 191 24.04 5.01 -28.84
C GLY A 191 23.49 3.61 -28.62
N GLY A 192 22.29 3.46 -28.06
CA GLY A 192 21.62 2.15 -27.90
C GLY A 192 22.36 1.14 -27.02
N THR A 193 23.46 1.55 -26.39
CA THR A 193 24.14 0.76 -25.37
C THR A 193 23.26 0.73 -24.13
N GLU A 194 22.73 -0.46 -23.88
CA GLU A 194 22.23 -0.91 -22.58
C GLU A 194 23.09 -0.28 -21.46
N LEU A 195 22.46 0.33 -20.44
CA LEU A 195 23.17 0.89 -19.28
C LEU A 195 23.78 -0.26 -18.46
N ALA A 196 24.80 -0.89 -19.03
CA ALA A 196 25.36 -2.16 -18.59
C ALA A 196 26.38 -1.98 -17.46
N SER A 197 26.86 -0.75 -17.23
CA SER A 197 27.81 -0.46 -16.17
C SER A 197 27.45 0.79 -15.36
N GLY A 198 27.88 0.82 -14.10
CA GLY A 198 27.74 2.01 -13.25
C GLY A 198 28.39 3.27 -13.84
N ALA A 199 29.45 3.13 -14.66
CA ALA A 199 30.07 4.26 -15.34
C ALA A 199 29.19 4.86 -16.44
N ASP A 200 28.34 4.03 -17.08
CA ASP A 200 27.37 4.51 -18.07
C ASP A 200 26.22 5.24 -17.39
N VAL A 201 25.78 4.74 -16.23
CA VAL A 201 24.76 5.40 -15.40
C VAL A 201 25.23 6.77 -14.90
N GLU A 202 26.47 6.89 -14.41
CA GLU A 202 26.98 8.22 -14.00
C GLU A 202 27.09 9.18 -15.19
N ARG A 203 27.58 8.72 -16.35
CA ARG A 203 27.61 9.54 -17.57
C ARG A 203 26.21 10.00 -18.00
N PHE A 204 25.21 9.12 -17.90
CA PHE A 204 23.81 9.46 -18.15
C PHE A 204 23.31 10.51 -17.14
N LEU A 205 23.55 10.31 -15.84
CA LEU A 205 23.13 11.26 -14.80
C LEU A 205 23.82 12.63 -14.90
N GLU A 206 25.07 12.67 -15.36
CA GLU A 206 25.82 13.90 -15.65
C GLU A 206 25.28 14.65 -16.87
N SER A 207 24.67 13.94 -17.83
CA SER A 207 24.04 14.54 -19.01
C SER A 207 22.70 15.25 -18.68
N LEU A 208 22.02 14.81 -17.63
CA LEU A 208 20.74 15.38 -17.20
C LEU A 208 20.96 16.72 -16.48
N PRO A 209 20.07 17.72 -16.66
CA PRO A 209 20.15 18.99 -15.95
C PRO A 209 20.29 18.77 -14.44
N THR A 210 21.33 19.32 -13.81
CA THR A 210 21.52 19.13 -12.37
C THR A 210 20.32 19.74 -11.62
N PRO A 211 19.61 18.97 -10.77
CA PRO A 211 18.59 19.55 -9.91
C PRO A 211 19.26 20.59 -9.00
N VAL A 212 18.54 21.66 -8.69
CA VAL A 212 19.02 22.67 -7.74
C VAL A 212 19.43 21.95 -6.45
N PRO A 213 20.70 22.05 -6.02
CA PRO A 213 21.21 21.21 -4.96
C PRO A 213 20.42 21.45 -3.67
N ALA A 214 19.82 20.39 -3.14
CA ALA A 214 19.47 20.34 -1.74
C ALA A 214 20.77 20.15 -0.94
N ASP A 215 20.91 20.89 0.17
CA ASP A 215 22.10 20.88 1.03
C ASP A 215 22.67 19.46 1.21
N HIS A 216 23.91 19.26 0.74
CA HIS A 216 24.57 17.96 0.82
C HIS A 216 24.80 17.54 2.28
N PRO A 217 24.51 16.28 2.64
CA PRO A 217 24.74 15.79 3.99
C PRO A 217 26.24 15.69 4.29
N VAL A 218 26.66 16.25 5.42
CA VAL A 218 27.96 15.99 6.03
C VAL A 218 27.94 14.58 6.64
N ALA A 219 29.00 13.79 6.42
CA ALA A 219 29.14 12.45 6.97
C ALA A 219 29.00 12.47 8.51
N ALA A 220 27.99 11.77 9.03
CA ALA A 220 27.77 11.66 10.47
C ALA A 220 28.54 10.46 11.06
N GLN A 221 28.67 10.46 12.38
CA GLN A 221 29.25 9.35 13.10
C GLN A 221 28.21 8.24 13.28
N PRO A 222 28.61 6.95 13.18
CA PRO A 222 27.72 5.83 13.37
C PRO A 222 27.16 5.83 14.80
N VAL A 223 25.84 5.75 14.93
CA VAL A 223 25.17 5.59 16.23
C VAL A 223 25.21 4.12 16.60
N SER A 224 25.78 3.78 17.76
CA SER A 224 25.76 2.40 18.25
C SER A 224 24.36 2.04 18.74
N VAL A 225 23.66 1.24 17.95
CA VAL A 225 22.34 0.70 18.27
C VAL A 225 22.51 -0.54 19.15
N ARG A 226 21.88 -0.55 20.34
CA ARG A 226 21.84 -1.73 21.21
C ARG A 226 20.45 -2.34 21.24
N ALA A 227 20.40 -3.63 20.98
CA ALA A 227 19.16 -4.40 20.95
C ALA A 227 18.61 -4.62 22.36
N ALA A 228 17.31 -4.35 22.52
CA ALA A 228 16.57 -4.61 23.75
C ALA A 228 16.63 -6.09 24.15
N ARG A 229 16.67 -6.36 25.47
CA ARG A 229 16.67 -7.71 26.04
C ARG A 229 15.66 -7.82 27.17
N GLY A 230 15.04 -8.99 27.28
CA GLY A 230 14.15 -9.33 28.39
C GLY A 230 12.70 -8.92 28.15
N GLU A 231 11.99 -8.66 29.25
CA GLU A 231 10.59 -8.20 29.26
C GLU A 231 10.52 -6.71 29.53
N THR A 232 9.67 -5.99 28.81
CA THR A 232 9.47 -4.55 28.93
C THR A 232 7.99 -4.22 28.93
N GLU A 233 7.53 -3.50 29.95
CA GLU A 233 6.17 -2.96 29.97
C GLU A 233 6.10 -1.71 29.10
N VAL A 234 5.05 -1.61 28.28
CA VAL A 234 4.79 -0.44 27.43
C VAL A 234 3.44 0.16 27.78
N GLY A 235 3.38 1.50 27.82
CA GLY A 235 2.17 2.25 28.15
C GLY A 235 1.09 2.16 27.07
N SER A 236 1.51 1.91 25.83
CA SER A 236 0.62 1.78 24.68
C SER A 236 1.11 0.71 23.70
N VAL A 237 0.21 -0.17 23.29
CA VAL A 237 0.43 -1.22 22.29
C VAL A 237 0.23 -0.71 20.86
N LEU A 238 -0.31 0.50 20.69
CA LEU A 238 -0.65 1.07 19.39
C LEU A 238 0.48 0.97 18.35
N PRO A 239 1.76 1.29 18.67
CA PRO A 239 2.85 1.12 17.70
C PRO A 239 2.91 -0.30 17.11
N PHE A 240 2.79 -1.32 17.95
CA PHE A 240 2.81 -2.72 17.53
C PHE A 240 1.59 -3.10 16.68
N LEU A 241 0.41 -2.57 17.01
CA LEU A 241 -0.81 -2.81 16.23
C LEU A 241 -0.76 -2.23 14.81
N LEU A 242 0.14 -1.28 14.52
CA LEU A 242 0.33 -0.77 13.15
C LEU A 242 1.01 -1.79 12.23
N ALA A 243 1.80 -2.71 12.78
CA ALA A 243 2.62 -3.63 11.99
C ALA A 243 1.77 -4.50 11.06
N GLY A 244 0.69 -5.09 11.57
CA GLY A 244 -0.20 -5.96 10.77
C GLY A 244 -0.84 -5.23 9.57
N PRO A 245 -1.56 -4.11 9.78
CA PRO A 245 -2.09 -3.31 8.68
C PRO A 245 -1.03 -2.86 7.65
N LEU A 246 0.15 -2.42 8.11
CA LEU A 246 1.22 -1.98 7.21
C LEU A 246 1.87 -3.14 6.45
N ALA A 247 2.00 -4.32 7.05
CA ALA A 247 2.50 -5.52 6.38
C ALA A 247 1.53 -5.97 5.27
N ARG A 248 0.22 -5.95 5.54
CA ARG A 248 -0.80 -6.36 4.54
C ARG A 248 -0.81 -5.53 3.25
N ILE A 249 -0.25 -4.32 3.28
CA ILE A 249 -0.13 -3.45 2.10
C ILE A 249 1.31 -3.41 1.56
N GLY A 250 2.18 -4.33 2.00
CA GLY A 250 3.59 -4.42 1.56
C GLY A 250 4.47 -3.27 2.05
N TYR A 251 3.98 -2.42 2.97
CA TYR A 251 4.76 -1.27 3.43
C TYR A 251 5.95 -1.68 4.30
N LEU A 252 5.79 -2.71 5.14
CA LEU A 252 6.90 -3.18 5.97
C LEU A 252 8.01 -3.78 5.11
N ASP A 253 7.64 -4.52 4.08
CA ASP A 253 8.56 -5.17 3.15
C ASP A 253 9.36 -4.14 2.35
N ALA A 254 8.80 -2.95 2.10
CA ALA A 254 9.47 -1.85 1.41
C ALA A 254 10.50 -1.10 2.27
N ILE A 255 10.39 -1.12 3.61
CA ILE A 255 11.27 -0.33 4.51
C ILE A 255 12.73 -0.78 4.37
N GLY A 256 12.99 -2.09 4.42
CA GLY A 256 14.35 -2.62 4.30
C GLY A 256 15.03 -2.21 2.99
N PRO A 257 14.49 -2.61 1.83
CA PRO A 257 15.00 -2.26 0.52
C PRO A 257 15.19 -0.75 0.29
N ALA A 258 14.24 0.08 0.74
CA ALA A 258 14.36 1.53 0.57
C ALA A 258 15.54 2.12 1.37
N LEU A 259 15.79 1.61 2.58
CA LEU A 259 16.93 2.01 3.40
C LEU A 259 18.24 1.40 2.90
N ASP A 260 18.21 0.17 2.40
CA ASP A 260 19.37 -0.52 1.82
C ASP A 260 19.92 0.22 0.60
N GLY A 261 19.05 0.81 -0.24
CA GLY A 261 19.48 1.68 -1.34
C GLY A 261 20.28 2.93 -0.93
N LEU A 262 20.35 3.23 0.38
CA LEU A 262 21.16 4.28 1.00
C LEU A 262 22.28 3.75 1.90
N ASP A 263 22.52 2.44 1.94
CA ASP A 263 23.40 1.78 2.91
C ASP A 263 22.97 2.02 4.37
N MET A 264 21.66 2.20 4.62
CA MET A 264 21.06 2.54 5.93
C MET A 264 20.17 1.42 6.51
N ALA A 265 20.22 0.20 5.99
CA ALA A 265 19.34 -0.90 6.42
C ALA A 265 19.41 -1.17 7.95
N GLU A 266 20.59 -1.06 8.55
CA GLU A 266 20.83 -1.21 10.01
C GLU A 266 20.17 -0.10 10.85
N GLU A 267 19.74 1.00 10.22
CA GLU A 267 19.05 2.12 10.87
C GLU A 267 17.52 1.99 10.86
N ALA A 268 16.97 0.88 10.34
CA ALA A 268 15.53 0.59 10.39
C ALA A 268 14.88 0.76 11.78
N PRO A 269 15.54 0.42 12.91
CA PRO A 269 15.05 0.74 14.25
C PRO A 269 14.77 2.24 14.49
N LEU A 270 15.56 3.14 13.92
CA LEU A 270 15.36 4.59 14.06
C LEU A 270 14.10 5.05 13.32
N PHE A 271 13.82 4.46 12.16
CA PHE A 271 12.56 4.67 11.43
C PHE A 271 11.37 4.17 12.25
N ALA A 272 11.46 2.97 12.83
CA ALA A 272 10.42 2.39 13.68
C ALA A 272 10.14 3.26 14.91
N ALA A 273 11.18 3.81 15.56
CA ALA A 273 11.00 4.73 16.68
C ALA A 273 10.26 6.01 16.26
N ALA A 274 10.61 6.59 15.10
CA ALA A 274 9.91 7.74 14.53
C ALA A 274 8.43 7.43 14.26
N LEU A 275 8.13 6.24 13.72
CA LEU A 275 6.78 5.76 13.48
C LEU A 275 5.99 5.59 14.79
N ALA A 276 6.58 4.98 15.81
CA ALA A 276 5.94 4.82 17.13
C ALA A 276 5.52 6.16 17.73
N TYR A 277 6.40 7.17 17.66
CA TYR A 277 6.12 8.51 18.19
C TYR A 277 4.89 9.20 17.56
N LYS A 278 4.39 8.73 16.41
CA LYS A 278 3.17 9.22 15.78
C LYS A 278 1.89 8.77 16.48
N VAL A 279 1.92 7.64 17.18
CA VAL A 279 0.72 7.05 17.81
C VAL A 279 0.80 7.00 19.33
N LEU A 280 1.90 7.47 19.90
CA LEU A 280 2.09 7.68 21.33
C LEU A 280 1.55 9.05 21.80
N GLY A 281 1.81 9.41 23.07
CA GLY A 281 1.33 10.66 23.67
C GLY A 281 1.75 11.92 22.92
N ALA A 282 0.96 12.99 23.03
CA ALA A 282 1.27 14.29 22.41
C ALA A 282 2.58 14.90 22.96
N VAL A 283 3.29 15.69 22.15
CA VAL A 283 4.52 16.37 22.60
C VAL A 283 4.22 17.46 23.62
N ALA A 284 4.81 17.37 24.80
CA ALA A 284 4.76 18.43 25.80
C ALA A 284 5.66 19.59 25.38
N ARG A 285 5.18 20.83 25.50
CA ARG A 285 5.93 22.06 25.12
C ARG A 285 6.45 22.05 23.67
N GLY A 286 5.80 21.31 22.78
CA GLY A 286 6.11 21.24 21.35
C GLY A 286 7.31 20.37 20.96
N TRP A 287 8.06 19.81 21.93
CA TRP A 287 9.24 18.98 21.62
C TRP A 287 9.53 17.85 22.62
N ARG A 288 9.01 17.92 23.84
CA ARG A 288 9.36 16.98 24.91
C ARG A 288 8.44 15.77 24.93
N ARG A 289 9.03 14.57 24.95
CA ARG A 289 8.33 13.29 25.15
C ARG A 289 8.37 12.86 26.62
N THR A 290 7.39 12.07 27.04
CA THR A 290 7.40 11.47 28.38
C THR A 290 8.38 10.30 28.44
N PRO A 291 8.89 9.92 29.63
CA PRO A 291 9.73 8.73 29.77
C PRO A 291 9.02 7.44 29.32
N GLU A 292 7.70 7.35 29.53
CA GLU A 292 6.86 6.21 29.14
C GLU A 292 6.72 6.11 27.61
N ASP A 293 6.53 7.23 26.92
CA ASP A 293 6.52 7.26 25.45
C ASP A 293 7.89 6.85 24.90
N ASN A 294 8.98 7.34 25.48
CA ASN A 294 10.34 6.98 25.06
C ASN A 294 10.61 5.48 25.24
N ALA A 295 10.17 4.90 26.37
CA ALA A 295 10.31 3.45 26.62
C ALA A 295 9.46 2.63 25.64
N SER A 296 8.23 3.07 25.35
CA SER A 296 7.34 2.38 24.41
C SER A 296 7.87 2.45 22.97
N ALA A 297 8.42 3.60 22.55
CA ALA A 297 9.06 3.76 21.24
C ALA A 297 10.34 2.93 21.12
N ALA A 298 11.17 2.91 22.17
CA ALA A 298 12.37 2.07 22.21
C ALA A 298 12.00 0.58 22.09
N ALA A 299 10.99 0.14 22.85
CA ALA A 299 10.53 -1.24 22.79
C ALA A 299 10.00 -1.60 21.39
N PHE A 300 9.16 -0.78 20.79
CA PHE A 300 8.68 -1.03 19.43
C PHE A 300 9.81 -1.14 18.39
N ALA A 301 10.83 -0.30 18.53
CA ALA A 301 12.02 -0.30 17.69
C ALA A 301 13.04 -1.40 18.02
N GLY A 302 12.84 -2.19 19.08
CA GLY A 302 13.81 -3.18 19.54
C GLY A 302 15.09 -2.57 20.12
N LEU A 303 15.02 -1.35 20.64
CA LEU A 303 16.13 -0.57 21.19
C LEU A 303 16.14 -0.55 22.72
N ASP A 304 17.32 -0.45 23.33
CA ASP A 304 17.43 -0.13 24.77
C ASP A 304 16.90 1.28 25.08
N SER A 305 17.18 2.23 24.19
CA SER A 305 16.67 3.61 24.25
C SER A 305 16.69 4.25 22.87
N VAL A 306 15.81 5.22 22.63
CA VAL A 306 15.76 5.95 21.36
C VAL A 306 16.79 7.10 21.38
N PRO A 307 17.73 7.16 20.42
CA PRO A 307 18.66 8.28 20.29
C PRO A 307 17.97 9.54 19.72
N ASP A 308 18.72 10.65 19.59
CA ASP A 308 18.23 11.79 18.82
C ASP A 308 18.08 11.40 17.33
N LEU A 309 16.88 11.60 16.78
CA LEU A 309 16.52 11.23 15.42
C LEU A 309 16.80 12.34 14.39
N THR A 310 17.35 13.49 14.81
CA THR A 310 17.52 14.67 13.94
C THR A 310 18.51 14.43 12.79
N ASP A 311 19.61 13.73 13.04
CA ASP A 311 20.58 13.39 12.00
C ASP A 311 20.06 12.28 11.08
N PHE A 312 19.42 11.25 11.65
CA PHE A 312 18.72 10.21 10.88
C PHE A 312 17.68 10.81 9.93
N ALA A 313 16.84 11.73 10.42
CA ALA A 313 15.81 12.41 9.63
C ALA A 313 16.38 13.16 8.41
N ARG A 314 17.61 13.68 8.51
CA ARG A 314 18.30 14.33 7.40
C ARG A 314 18.81 13.33 6.37
N GLN A 315 19.39 12.22 6.83
CA GLN A 315 20.03 11.22 5.99
C GLN A 315 19.02 10.35 5.23
N VAL A 316 17.96 9.93 5.90
CA VAL A 316 16.93 9.03 5.34
C VAL A 316 16.09 9.68 4.24
N ARG A 317 16.13 11.01 4.13
CA ARG A 317 15.26 11.80 3.24
C ARG A 317 15.13 11.24 1.82
N PRO A 318 16.20 10.81 1.10
CA PRO A 318 16.06 10.35 -0.28
C PRO A 318 15.28 9.03 -0.43
N ALA A 319 15.21 8.20 0.63
CA ALA A 319 14.50 6.92 0.63
C ALA A 319 13.00 7.08 0.90
N LEU A 320 12.59 8.12 1.63
CA LEU A 320 11.20 8.31 2.05
C LEU A 320 10.19 8.35 0.89
N PRO A 321 10.48 8.95 -0.28
CA PRO A 321 9.50 8.96 -1.37
C PRO A 321 9.17 7.58 -1.93
N VAL A 322 10.06 6.59 -1.85
CA VAL A 322 9.73 5.20 -2.23
C VAL A 322 8.71 4.62 -1.25
N LEU A 323 8.91 4.83 0.05
CA LEU A 323 7.97 4.40 1.08
C LEU A 323 6.60 5.08 0.92
N ASP A 324 6.60 6.40 0.71
CA ASP A 324 5.39 7.17 0.47
C ASP A 324 4.67 6.71 -0.81
N ALA A 325 5.40 6.37 -1.87
CA ALA A 325 4.84 5.86 -3.13
C ALA A 325 4.22 4.46 -2.97
N VAL A 326 4.83 3.55 -2.20
CA VAL A 326 4.25 2.21 -1.91
C VAL A 326 2.92 2.34 -1.17
N LEU A 327 2.84 3.25 -0.18
CA LEU A 327 1.58 3.58 0.48
C LEU A 327 0.57 4.16 -0.50
N ALA A 328 0.99 5.17 -1.27
CA ALA A 328 0.13 5.85 -2.23
C ALA A 328 -0.46 4.90 -3.27
N LEU A 329 0.32 3.97 -3.84
CA LEU A 329 -0.17 2.98 -4.80
C LEU A 329 -1.22 2.07 -4.20
N SER A 330 -0.95 1.55 -2.99
CA SER A 330 -1.93 0.76 -2.25
C SER A 330 -3.21 1.56 -2.01
N LEU A 331 -3.07 2.85 -1.71
CA LEU A 331 -4.18 3.77 -1.51
C LEU A 331 -4.99 4.00 -2.80
N CYS A 332 -4.32 4.35 -3.89
CA CYS A 332 -4.93 4.58 -5.20
C CYS A 332 -5.70 3.35 -5.70
N ARG A 333 -5.14 2.14 -5.57
CA ARG A 333 -5.81 0.90 -5.99
C ARG A 333 -7.06 0.58 -5.17
N GLY A 334 -7.07 0.95 -3.89
CA GLY A 334 -8.18 0.66 -2.99
C GLY A 334 -9.30 1.69 -3.03
N HIS A 335 -9.01 2.89 -3.55
CA HIS A 335 -9.95 3.98 -3.65
C HIS A 335 -11.14 3.66 -4.56
N ASP A 336 -12.34 4.11 -4.17
CA ASP A 336 -13.52 4.10 -5.03
C ASP A 336 -13.59 5.43 -5.79
N PRO A 337 -13.46 5.46 -7.14
CA PRO A 337 -13.51 6.70 -7.92
C PRO A 337 -14.83 7.48 -7.79
N GLY A 338 -15.90 6.84 -7.29
CA GLY A 338 -17.16 7.51 -6.95
C GLY A 338 -17.10 8.31 -5.65
N GLU A 339 -16.13 8.05 -4.79
CA GLU A 339 -15.89 8.77 -3.55
C GLU A 339 -14.90 9.93 -3.77
N PRO A 340 -15.04 11.05 -3.06
CA PRO A 340 -14.19 12.19 -3.30
C PRO A 340 -12.82 12.07 -2.64
N LEU A 341 -11.87 12.86 -3.13
CA LEU A 341 -10.64 13.18 -2.41
C LEU A 341 -10.76 14.56 -1.75
N VAL A 342 -9.95 14.80 -0.72
CA VAL A 342 -9.80 16.09 -0.06
C VAL A 342 -8.39 16.60 -0.29
N ILE A 343 -8.26 17.83 -0.79
CA ILE A 343 -7.01 18.58 -0.79
C ILE A 343 -7.08 19.66 0.26
N MET A 344 -6.09 19.70 1.15
CA MET A 344 -5.97 20.77 2.14
C MET A 344 -4.57 21.34 2.25
N GLY A 345 -4.48 22.60 2.65
CA GLY A 345 -3.21 23.23 3.00
C GLY A 345 -2.74 22.90 4.41
N VAL A 346 -1.55 22.31 4.55
CA VAL A 346 -0.91 21.99 5.84
C VAL A 346 0.56 22.42 5.81
N GLY A 347 0.93 23.34 6.70
CA GLY A 347 2.32 23.81 6.81
C GLY A 347 2.90 24.42 5.52
N GLY A 348 2.06 25.10 4.73
CA GLY A 348 2.47 25.69 3.44
C GLY A 348 2.57 24.70 2.27
N ARG A 349 2.12 23.47 2.47
CA ARG A 349 2.10 22.38 1.48
C ARG A 349 0.69 21.83 1.30
N LEU A 350 0.47 20.99 0.30
CA LEU A 350 -0.80 20.34 0.02
C LEU A 350 -0.79 18.89 0.51
N LEU A 351 -1.83 18.51 1.24
CA LEU A 351 -2.11 17.13 1.63
C LEU A 351 -3.33 16.64 0.86
N LEU A 352 -3.20 15.50 0.17
CA LEU A 352 -4.27 14.78 -0.50
C LEU A 352 -4.75 13.63 0.40
N VAL A 353 -6.06 13.52 0.61
CA VAL A 353 -6.67 12.55 1.53
C VAL A 353 -7.87 11.88 0.87
N ASP A 354 -8.00 10.57 1.02
CA ASP A 354 -9.23 9.83 0.72
C ASP A 354 -10.31 10.18 1.76
N ALA A 355 -11.46 10.67 1.31
CA ALA A 355 -12.47 11.22 2.19
C ALA A 355 -13.29 10.16 2.97
N LEU A 356 -13.31 8.90 2.51
CA LEU A 356 -14.13 7.81 3.05
C LEU A 356 -13.55 7.28 4.36
N GLY A 357 -12.24 7.04 4.40
CA GLY A 357 -11.53 6.60 5.61
C GLY A 357 -10.58 7.64 6.20
N THR A 358 -10.51 8.84 5.61
CA THR A 358 -9.55 9.89 5.98
C THR A 358 -8.09 9.40 5.84
N PHE A 359 -7.82 8.58 4.81
CA PHE A 359 -6.49 8.04 4.53
C PHE A 359 -5.66 9.08 3.77
N PRO A 360 -4.55 9.59 4.33
CA PRO A 360 -3.71 10.51 3.59
C PRO A 360 -2.98 9.75 2.47
N VAL A 361 -3.17 10.21 1.24
CA VAL A 361 -2.63 9.58 0.03
C VAL A 361 -1.25 10.15 -0.30
N ALA A 362 -1.10 11.48 -0.22
CA ALA A 362 0.11 12.14 -0.69
C ALA A 362 0.33 13.51 -0.06
N TRP A 363 1.57 13.96 -0.06
CA TRP A 363 1.95 15.31 0.37
C TRP A 363 2.87 15.97 -0.66
N SER A 364 2.49 17.15 -1.15
CA SER A 364 3.25 17.88 -2.18
C SER A 364 3.43 19.36 -1.83
N SER A 365 4.44 20.02 -2.39
CA SER A 365 4.56 21.49 -2.35
C SER A 365 3.52 22.21 -3.22
N ASP A 366 3.02 21.54 -4.25
CA ASP A 366 2.21 22.12 -5.31
C ASP A 366 1.22 21.10 -5.89
N VAL A 367 0.36 21.57 -6.78
CA VAL A 367 -0.68 20.76 -7.42
C VAL A 367 -0.08 19.68 -8.32
N ALA A 368 1.00 19.98 -9.04
CA ALA A 368 1.61 19.05 -10.00
C ALA A 368 2.02 17.73 -9.32
N GLY A 369 2.64 17.82 -8.14
CA GLY A 369 3.00 16.62 -7.36
C GLY A 369 1.81 15.80 -6.84
N LEU A 370 0.58 16.34 -6.86
CA LEU A 370 -0.63 15.58 -6.49
C LEU A 370 -1.34 14.94 -7.68
N LEU A 371 -1.07 15.37 -8.91
CA LEU A 371 -1.86 14.95 -10.09
C LEU A 371 -1.74 13.45 -10.35
N ALA A 372 -0.54 12.88 -10.32
CA ALA A 372 -0.35 11.44 -10.52
C ALA A 372 -1.12 10.59 -9.50
N HIS A 373 -1.24 11.07 -8.26
CA HIS A 373 -2.02 10.41 -7.20
C HIS A 373 -3.52 10.52 -7.47
N TRP A 374 -4.00 11.70 -7.86
CA TRP A 374 -5.40 11.93 -8.25
C TRP A 374 -5.81 11.08 -9.46
N GLU A 375 -4.93 10.94 -10.46
CA GLU A 375 -5.13 10.07 -11.61
C GLU A 375 -5.13 8.60 -11.23
N GLY A 376 -4.21 8.19 -10.35
CA GLY A 376 -4.18 6.84 -9.79
C GLY A 376 -5.45 6.46 -9.04
N CYS A 377 -6.13 7.43 -8.42
CA CYS A 377 -7.44 7.26 -7.80
C CYS A 377 -8.62 7.28 -8.82
N GLY A 378 -8.38 7.33 -10.13
CA GLY A 378 -9.44 7.35 -11.14
C GLY A 378 -10.08 8.72 -11.39
N ARG A 379 -9.37 9.81 -11.08
CA ARG A 379 -9.80 11.21 -11.29
C ARG A 379 -11.13 11.59 -10.60
N PRO A 380 -11.29 11.29 -9.30
CA PRO A 380 -12.50 11.63 -8.54
C PRO A 380 -12.66 13.15 -8.40
N SER A 381 -13.86 13.59 -8.00
CA SER A 381 -14.07 14.99 -7.61
C SER A 381 -13.34 15.33 -6.32
N VAL A 382 -12.87 16.58 -6.20
CA VAL A 382 -12.04 17.01 -5.07
C VAL A 382 -12.75 18.03 -4.18
N LEU A 383 -12.65 17.87 -2.86
CA LEU A 383 -12.93 18.90 -1.87
C LEU A 383 -11.66 19.67 -1.55
N VAL A 384 -11.63 20.97 -1.85
CA VAL A 384 -10.48 21.82 -1.57
C VAL A 384 -10.75 22.67 -0.33
N ARG A 385 -9.82 22.68 0.64
CA ARG A 385 -10.03 23.26 1.98
C ARG A 385 -8.78 23.94 2.55
N GLY A 386 -8.98 24.79 3.55
CA GLY A 386 -7.90 25.33 4.38
C GLY A 386 -7.05 26.42 3.72
N SER A 387 -5.86 26.67 4.28
CA SER A 387 -4.95 27.71 3.80
C SER A 387 -4.10 27.21 2.64
N LEU A 388 -4.56 27.45 1.41
CA LEU A 388 -3.88 26.99 0.19
C LEU A 388 -2.72 27.92 -0.21
N PRO A 389 -1.67 27.39 -0.86
CA PRO A 389 -0.71 28.20 -1.61
C PRO A 389 -1.40 29.04 -2.69
N ALA A 390 -0.84 30.21 -3.00
CA ALA A 390 -1.34 31.06 -4.07
C ALA A 390 -1.27 30.32 -5.42
N GLY A 391 -2.33 30.45 -6.24
CA GLY A 391 -2.41 29.79 -7.55
C GLY A 391 -2.98 28.37 -7.51
N CYS A 392 -3.03 27.70 -6.35
CA CYS A 392 -3.48 26.30 -6.22
C CYS A 392 -4.83 26.01 -6.92
N MET A 393 -5.87 26.85 -6.73
CA MET A 393 -7.16 26.66 -7.41
C MET A 393 -7.09 26.83 -8.94
N ARG A 394 -6.22 27.72 -9.42
CA ARG A 394 -6.00 27.92 -10.86
C ARG A 394 -5.27 26.72 -11.46
N ASP A 395 -4.27 26.21 -10.75
CA ASP A 395 -3.48 25.07 -11.21
C ASP A 395 -4.32 23.78 -11.23
N LEU A 396 -5.17 23.57 -10.22
CA LEU A 396 -6.16 22.47 -10.21
C LEU A 396 -7.11 22.57 -11.40
N ALA A 397 -7.67 23.75 -11.64
CA ALA A 397 -8.58 23.97 -12.76
C ALA A 397 -7.88 23.80 -14.13
N ALA A 398 -6.63 24.26 -14.26
CA ALA A 398 -5.84 24.11 -15.47
C ALA A 398 -5.49 22.63 -15.75
N ALA A 399 -5.31 21.84 -14.69
CA ALA A 399 -5.16 20.38 -14.78
C ALA A 399 -6.48 19.63 -15.02
N GLY A 400 -7.61 20.33 -15.13
CA GLY A 400 -8.92 19.73 -15.38
C GLY A 400 -9.56 19.06 -14.15
N VAL A 401 -9.05 19.32 -12.95
CA VAL A 401 -9.60 18.75 -11.72
C VAL A 401 -10.93 19.42 -11.41
N SER A 402 -12.01 18.64 -11.31
CA SER A 402 -13.29 19.15 -10.81
C SER A 402 -13.28 19.22 -9.28
N PHE A 403 -13.64 20.36 -8.73
CA PHE A 403 -13.60 20.55 -7.28
C PHE A 403 -14.71 21.43 -6.72
N VAL A 404 -14.96 21.26 -5.42
CA VAL A 404 -15.78 22.12 -4.57
C VAL A 404 -14.90 22.68 -3.45
N THR A 405 -15.04 23.96 -3.13
CA THR A 405 -14.24 24.63 -2.11
C THR A 405 -15.08 25.58 -1.28
N ASP A 406 -14.71 25.74 -0.01
CA ASP A 406 -15.16 26.86 0.84
C ASP A 406 -14.06 27.91 1.04
N VAL A 407 -12.91 27.72 0.40
CA VAL A 407 -11.84 28.73 0.37
C VAL A 407 -12.29 29.87 -0.53
N ARG A 408 -12.23 31.08 0.02
CA ARG A 408 -12.63 32.28 -0.72
C ARG A 408 -11.72 32.46 -1.94
N PRO A 409 -12.29 32.59 -3.16
CA PRO A 409 -11.51 32.77 -4.38
C PRO A 409 -10.73 34.09 -4.38
N LEU A 410 -9.53 34.04 -4.94
CA LEU A 410 -8.72 35.19 -5.29
C LEU A 410 -9.10 35.72 -6.68
N ARG A 411 -8.60 36.91 -7.03
CA ARG A 411 -8.83 37.48 -8.35
C ARG A 411 -8.20 36.58 -9.42
N GLY A 412 -9.00 36.20 -10.41
CA GLY A 412 -8.57 35.38 -11.54
C GLY A 412 -8.62 33.87 -11.29
N ASP A 413 -9.18 33.43 -10.17
CA ASP A 413 -9.48 32.02 -9.98
C ASP A 413 -10.70 31.62 -10.83
N PRO A 414 -10.62 30.53 -11.62
CA PRO A 414 -11.65 30.11 -12.56
C PRO A 414 -12.77 29.32 -11.87
N VAL A 415 -13.39 29.92 -10.85
CA VAL A 415 -14.42 29.28 -10.02
C VAL A 415 -15.72 30.06 -10.05
N SER A 416 -16.83 29.34 -9.97
CA SER A 416 -18.17 29.91 -9.90
C SER A 416 -18.78 29.65 -8.52
N ARG A 417 -19.65 30.55 -8.07
CA ARG A 417 -20.34 30.41 -6.78
C ARG A 417 -21.49 29.42 -6.91
N LEU A 418 -21.57 28.46 -6.00
CA LEU A 418 -22.71 27.55 -5.91
C LEU A 418 -23.91 28.22 -5.22
N PRO A 419 -25.15 27.97 -5.68
CA PRO A 419 -26.36 28.43 -5.02
C PRO A 419 -26.66 27.55 -3.79
N TRP A 420 -25.79 27.60 -2.77
CA TRP A 420 -25.87 26.79 -1.56
C TRP A 420 -26.04 27.64 -0.30
N ARG A 421 -26.44 27.00 0.81
CA ARG A 421 -26.71 27.70 2.09
C ARG A 421 -25.45 28.36 2.66
N SER A 422 -24.31 27.69 2.52
CA SER A 422 -22.99 28.22 2.86
C SER A 422 -22.29 28.67 1.57
N PRO A 423 -21.43 29.71 1.64
CA PRO A 423 -20.68 30.14 0.47
C PRO A 423 -19.70 29.03 0.07
N LEU A 424 -20.06 28.33 -1.02
CA LEU A 424 -19.23 27.34 -1.67
C LEU A 424 -18.97 27.78 -3.11
N TRP A 425 -17.82 27.41 -3.62
CA TRP A 425 -17.39 27.66 -4.99
C TRP A 425 -17.03 26.34 -5.65
N THR A 426 -17.08 26.31 -6.99
CA THR A 426 -16.78 25.11 -7.76
C THR A 426 -16.06 25.43 -9.06
N CYS A 427 -15.23 24.48 -9.49
CA CYS A 427 -14.75 24.35 -10.86
C CYS A 427 -15.28 23.04 -11.45
N GLY A 428 -15.91 23.11 -12.62
CA GLY A 428 -16.59 21.98 -13.26
C GLY A 428 -18.04 21.81 -12.80
N SER A 429 -18.55 20.58 -12.86
CA SER A 429 -19.93 20.22 -12.48
C SER A 429 -19.90 19.33 -11.25
N PRO A 430 -20.03 19.89 -10.04
CA PRO A 430 -19.84 19.12 -8.82
C PRO A 430 -21.01 18.18 -8.55
N ASP A 431 -20.72 17.01 -8.02
CA ASP A 431 -21.76 16.11 -7.51
C ASP A 431 -22.49 16.76 -6.32
N SER A 432 -23.81 16.78 -6.37
CA SER A 432 -24.68 17.19 -5.26
C SER A 432 -24.37 16.48 -3.93
N ARG A 433 -23.96 15.20 -3.96
CA ARG A 433 -23.57 14.42 -2.78
C ARG A 433 -22.32 14.98 -2.14
N LEU A 434 -21.33 15.34 -2.97
CA LEU A 434 -20.09 15.96 -2.55
C LEU A 434 -20.34 17.28 -1.80
N VAL A 435 -21.19 18.14 -2.37
CA VAL A 435 -21.55 19.44 -1.79
C VAL A 435 -22.23 19.25 -0.42
N ALA A 436 -23.07 18.23 -0.27
CA ALA A 436 -23.75 17.93 0.99
C ALA A 436 -22.81 17.36 2.06
N ALA A 437 -21.84 16.53 1.68
CA ALA A 437 -20.92 15.86 2.60
C ALA A 437 -19.68 16.70 2.98
N ALA A 438 -19.40 17.79 2.25
CA ALA A 438 -18.17 18.58 2.35
C ALA A 438 -17.77 18.97 3.78
N SER A 439 -18.70 19.49 4.59
CA SER A 439 -18.40 19.90 5.97
C SER A 439 -18.01 18.74 6.88
N GLY A 440 -18.60 17.55 6.66
CA GLY A 440 -18.31 16.36 7.45
C GLY A 440 -16.92 15.81 7.17
N HIS A 441 -16.52 15.74 5.89
CA HIS A 441 -15.17 15.35 5.50
C HIS A 441 -14.13 16.35 6.04
N ALA A 442 -14.39 17.65 5.92
CA ALA A 442 -13.48 18.69 6.40
C ALA A 442 -13.17 18.56 7.90
N ALA A 443 -14.20 18.40 8.75
CA ALA A 443 -14.01 18.29 10.20
C ALA A 443 -13.17 17.05 10.60
N ARG A 444 -13.34 15.92 9.89
CA ARG A 444 -12.55 14.70 10.15
C ARG A 444 -11.10 14.87 9.75
N VAL A 445 -10.86 15.43 8.56
CA VAL A 445 -9.52 15.72 8.06
C VAL A 445 -8.79 16.70 8.99
N ASP A 446 -9.45 17.78 9.43
CA ASP A 446 -8.89 18.73 10.40
C ASP A 446 -8.51 18.03 11.73
N SER A 447 -9.35 17.09 12.18
CA SER A 447 -9.07 16.30 13.39
C SER A 447 -7.84 15.40 13.23
N VAL A 448 -7.68 14.77 12.07
CA VAL A 448 -6.49 13.96 11.74
C VAL A 448 -5.24 14.83 11.70
N VAL A 449 -5.27 15.99 11.03
CA VAL A 449 -4.14 16.91 10.97
C VAL A 449 -3.77 17.42 12.35
N GLN A 450 -4.74 17.82 13.16
CA GLN A 450 -4.48 18.28 14.52
C GLN A 450 -3.83 17.17 15.36
N ALA A 451 -4.41 15.97 15.38
CA ALA A 451 -3.95 14.88 16.22
C ALA A 451 -2.58 14.31 15.78
N LEU A 452 -2.39 14.11 14.47
CA LEU A 452 -1.21 13.44 13.95
C LEU A 452 -0.14 14.41 13.49
N VAL A 453 -0.45 15.52 12.80
CA VAL A 453 0.59 16.44 12.29
C VAL A 453 1.05 17.41 13.38
N VAL A 454 0.11 18.02 14.12
CA VAL A 454 0.41 19.11 15.07
C VAL A 454 0.84 18.57 16.42
N GLU A 455 0.05 17.67 17.02
CA GLU A 455 0.25 17.24 18.41
C GLU A 455 1.32 16.15 18.60
N ARG A 456 1.61 15.35 17.57
CA ARG A 456 2.44 14.14 17.67
C ARG A 456 3.63 14.16 16.72
N ARG A 457 4.42 15.24 16.77
CA ARG A 457 5.63 15.37 15.94
C ARG A 457 6.68 14.31 16.29
N ALA A 458 6.97 13.39 15.39
CA ALA A 458 7.99 12.35 15.56
C ALA A 458 9.38 12.93 15.84
N VAL A 459 9.80 13.93 15.05
CA VAL A 459 11.13 14.57 15.19
C VAL A 459 10.96 16.10 15.27
N PRO A 460 10.55 16.64 16.43
CA PRO A 460 10.11 18.03 16.54
C PRO A 460 11.23 19.06 16.30
N LEU A 461 12.49 18.67 16.49
CA LEU A 461 13.67 19.52 16.33
C LEU A 461 14.35 19.38 14.95
N ALA A 462 13.88 18.48 14.09
CA ALA A 462 14.40 18.38 12.72
C ALA A 462 14.07 19.66 11.94
N GLN A 463 15.05 20.13 11.16
CA GLN A 463 14.89 21.30 10.29
C GLN A 463 13.99 20.99 9.09
N ASP A 464 14.10 19.78 8.55
CA ASP A 464 13.26 19.27 7.50
C ASP A 464 12.15 18.37 8.06
N ALA A 465 10.99 18.41 7.43
CA ALA A 465 9.81 17.67 7.84
C ALA A 465 9.55 16.42 6.99
N SER A 466 10.50 15.93 6.18
CA SER A 466 10.23 14.79 5.28
C SER A 466 9.98 13.50 6.04
N LEU A 467 10.84 13.15 7.01
CA LEU A 467 10.61 11.98 7.87
C LEU A 467 9.28 12.12 8.61
N GLU A 468 9.01 13.31 9.16
CA GLU A 468 7.76 13.62 9.85
C GLU A 468 6.53 13.35 8.97
N ARG A 469 6.55 13.78 7.70
CA ARG A 469 5.46 13.56 6.75
C ARG A 469 5.31 12.07 6.44
N SER A 470 6.40 11.39 6.10
CA SER A 470 6.38 9.97 5.72
C SER A 470 5.84 9.08 6.84
N VAL A 471 6.35 9.23 8.08
CA VAL A 471 5.81 8.46 9.20
C VAL A 471 4.38 8.88 9.58
N THR A 472 3.97 10.12 9.30
CA THR A 472 2.58 10.54 9.46
C THR A 472 1.66 9.85 8.46
N LEU A 473 2.06 9.70 7.20
CA LEU A 473 1.31 8.94 6.20
C LEU A 473 1.13 7.49 6.67
N ALA A 474 2.24 6.82 6.98
CA ALA A 474 2.23 5.43 7.45
C ALA A 474 1.36 5.22 8.70
N ALA A 475 1.55 6.05 9.74
CA ALA A 475 0.77 5.95 10.97
C ALA A 475 -0.72 6.19 10.73
N SER A 476 -1.07 7.20 9.92
CA SER A 476 -2.46 7.52 9.60
C SER A 476 -3.13 6.38 8.83
N VAL A 477 -2.43 5.78 7.86
CA VAL A 477 -2.92 4.63 7.10
C VAL A 477 -3.13 3.43 8.01
N GLY A 478 -2.14 3.06 8.83
CA GLY A 478 -2.25 1.94 9.77
C GLY A 478 -3.41 2.12 10.76
N LEU A 479 -3.54 3.32 11.35
CA LEU A 479 -4.66 3.65 12.25
C LEU A 479 -6.01 3.64 11.52
N GLY A 480 -6.08 4.20 10.32
CA GLY A 480 -7.28 4.20 9.49
C GLY A 480 -7.73 2.78 9.13
N MET A 481 -6.79 1.88 8.85
CA MET A 481 -7.08 0.48 8.55
C MET A 481 -7.57 -0.28 9.78
N ILE A 482 -7.01 -0.01 10.97
CA ILE A 482 -7.54 -0.51 12.25
C ILE A 482 -8.99 -0.03 12.45
N ALA A 483 -9.22 1.28 12.27
CA ALA A 483 -10.53 1.87 12.46
C ALA A 483 -11.55 1.32 11.48
N TRP A 484 -11.15 1.18 10.21
CA TRP A 484 -11.93 0.54 9.17
C TRP A 484 -12.34 -0.85 9.60
N THR A 485 -11.36 -1.73 9.83
CA THR A 485 -11.56 -3.15 10.17
C THR A 485 -12.53 -3.36 11.33
N LEU A 486 -12.45 -2.53 12.37
CA LEU A 486 -13.23 -2.74 13.58
C LEU A 486 -14.60 -2.07 13.55
N TRP A 487 -14.76 -0.94 12.84
CA TRP A 487 -15.89 -0.04 13.06
C TRP A 487 -16.59 0.47 11.80
N HIS A 488 -16.08 0.21 10.58
CA HIS A 488 -16.67 0.72 9.34
C HIS A 488 -18.17 0.41 9.18
N ALA A 489 -18.65 -0.68 9.77
CA ALA A 489 -20.06 -1.11 9.68
C ALA A 489 -21.01 -0.33 10.61
N ARG A 490 -20.48 0.44 11.56
CA ARG A 490 -21.26 1.08 12.63
C ARG A 490 -21.07 2.60 12.69
N GLU A 491 -19.91 3.09 12.31
CA GLU A 491 -19.57 4.51 12.30
C GLU A 491 -18.57 4.80 11.19
N THR A 492 -18.40 6.08 10.85
CA THR A 492 -17.45 6.49 9.82
C THR A 492 -16.02 6.32 10.36
N PRO A 493 -15.18 5.49 9.74
CA PRO A 493 -13.83 5.24 10.23
C PRO A 493 -12.92 6.44 9.97
N ASP A 494 -12.05 6.74 10.93
CA ASP A 494 -10.95 7.68 10.78
C ASP A 494 -9.76 7.28 11.69
N PRO A 495 -8.53 7.73 11.38
CA PRO A 495 -7.34 7.41 12.18
C PRO A 495 -7.41 7.83 13.66
N VAL A 496 -8.10 8.93 13.97
CA VAL A 496 -8.22 9.45 15.35
C VAL A 496 -9.11 8.55 16.20
N LEU A 497 -10.07 7.87 15.61
CA LEU A 497 -10.92 6.89 16.28
C LEU A 497 -10.09 5.71 16.84
N ALA A 498 -9.19 5.14 16.03
CA ALA A 498 -8.29 4.07 16.48
C ALA A 498 -7.30 4.57 17.54
N LEU A 499 -6.69 5.74 17.28
CA LEU A 499 -5.77 6.39 18.19
C LEU A 499 -6.40 6.59 19.58
N SER A 500 -7.61 7.15 19.64
CA SER A 500 -8.28 7.44 20.91
C SER A 500 -8.72 6.20 21.68
N ARG A 501 -9.19 5.15 21.00
CA ARG A 501 -9.72 3.93 21.65
C ARG A 501 -8.64 2.98 22.19
N PHE A 502 -7.43 3.06 21.65
CA PHE A 502 -6.31 2.20 22.02
C PHE A 502 -5.12 2.94 22.63
N ALA A 503 -5.18 4.27 22.79
CA ALA A 503 -4.09 5.08 23.35
C ALA A 503 -3.57 4.54 24.69
N ASP A 504 -4.46 4.11 25.58
CA ASP A 504 -4.20 3.61 26.93
C ASP A 504 -4.16 2.07 27.02
N LEU A 505 -4.14 1.35 25.90
CA LEU A 505 -4.02 -0.10 25.92
C LEU A 505 -2.55 -0.49 26.09
N SER A 506 -2.15 -0.80 27.32
CA SER A 506 -0.78 -1.25 27.64
C SER A 506 -0.49 -2.68 27.17
N ALA A 507 0.79 -3.06 27.18
CA ALA A 507 1.23 -4.43 26.89
C ALA A 507 2.55 -4.78 27.60
N VAL A 508 2.89 -6.07 27.61
CA VAL A 508 4.23 -6.56 27.98
C VAL A 508 4.91 -7.12 26.75
N VAL A 509 6.10 -6.63 26.43
CA VAL A 509 6.88 -7.03 25.25
C VAL A 509 8.03 -7.91 25.69
N ARG A 510 8.18 -9.08 25.06
CA ARG A 510 9.26 -10.04 25.34
C ARG A 510 10.06 -10.30 24.07
N TYR A 511 11.38 -10.10 24.15
CA TYR A 511 12.28 -10.36 23.03
C TYR A 511 12.85 -11.78 23.10
N GLY A 512 12.51 -12.60 22.11
CA GLY A 512 13.12 -13.89 21.84
C GLY A 512 14.17 -13.81 20.72
N ALA A 513 14.76 -14.97 20.41
CA ALA A 513 15.72 -15.12 19.31
C ALA A 513 15.03 -14.97 17.94
N ASP A 514 13.89 -15.64 17.76
CA ASP A 514 13.19 -15.70 16.46
C ASP A 514 11.90 -14.85 16.42
N ALA A 515 11.42 -14.44 17.60
CA ALA A 515 10.16 -13.72 17.72
C ALA A 515 10.20 -12.64 18.81
N VAL A 516 9.39 -11.59 18.62
CA VAL A 516 9.07 -10.59 19.65
C VAL A 516 7.60 -10.78 20.01
N GLN A 517 7.32 -11.12 21.26
CA GLN A 517 5.98 -11.40 21.73
C GLN A 517 5.39 -10.19 22.44
N VAL A 518 4.20 -9.76 22.02
CA VAL A 518 3.44 -8.66 22.61
C VAL A 518 2.22 -9.22 23.32
N ARG A 519 2.26 -9.22 24.65
CA ARG A 519 1.18 -9.71 25.49
C ARG A 519 0.24 -8.57 25.87
N ILE A 520 -1.02 -8.68 25.45
CA ILE A 520 -2.05 -7.65 25.61
C ILE A 520 -3.02 -8.09 26.73
N PRO A 521 -3.44 -7.17 27.62
CA PRO A 521 -4.44 -7.47 28.63
C PRO A 521 -5.75 -8.01 28.02
N LEU A 522 -6.27 -9.09 28.60
CA LEU A 522 -7.55 -9.66 28.20
C LEU A 522 -8.70 -8.69 28.46
N GLY A 523 -9.72 -8.74 27.60
CA GLY A 523 -10.93 -7.94 27.76
C GLY A 523 -11.62 -7.64 26.44
N ARG A 524 -12.51 -6.65 26.46
CA ARG A 524 -13.28 -6.24 25.27
C ARG A 524 -12.37 -5.79 24.12
N ARG A 525 -11.39 -4.93 24.42
CA ARG A 525 -10.43 -4.41 23.42
C ARG A 525 -9.61 -5.52 22.77
N HIS A 526 -9.06 -6.45 23.57
CA HIS A 526 -8.39 -7.65 23.04
C HIS A 526 -9.33 -8.49 22.17
N SER A 527 -10.57 -8.73 22.63
CA SER A 527 -11.54 -9.53 21.87
C SER A 527 -11.91 -8.89 20.53
N ASP A 528 -12.02 -7.56 20.49
CA ASP A 528 -12.30 -6.82 19.25
C ASP A 528 -11.10 -6.89 18.29
N LEU A 529 -9.87 -6.72 18.79
CA LEU A 529 -8.64 -6.89 17.99
C LEU A 529 -8.49 -8.31 17.44
N LEU A 530 -8.73 -9.33 18.27
CA LEU A 530 -8.66 -10.74 17.87
C LEU A 530 -9.70 -11.07 16.79
N ARG A 531 -10.97 -10.66 17.00
CA ARG A 531 -12.04 -10.88 16.02
C ARG A 531 -11.78 -10.14 14.69
N GLY A 532 -11.14 -8.98 14.76
CA GLY A 532 -10.72 -8.22 13.58
C GLY A 532 -9.46 -8.74 12.90
N GLY A 533 -8.84 -9.82 13.39
CA GLY A 533 -7.59 -10.34 12.83
C GLY A 533 -6.40 -9.37 12.95
N LEU A 534 -6.46 -8.43 13.89
CA LEU A 534 -5.40 -7.44 14.14
C LEU A 534 -4.29 -7.95 15.07
N LEU A 535 -4.46 -9.17 15.60
CA LEU A 535 -3.48 -9.88 16.43
C LEU A 535 -2.83 -11.04 15.68
N ALA A 536 -2.93 -11.06 14.35
CA ALA A 536 -2.20 -12.03 13.53
C ALA A 536 -0.69 -11.77 13.62
N ASP A 537 0.09 -12.84 13.54
CA ASP A 537 1.55 -12.74 13.53
C ASP A 537 2.04 -11.98 12.30
N VAL A 538 3.07 -11.15 12.48
CA VAL A 538 3.70 -10.38 11.41
C VAL A 538 5.13 -10.89 11.23
N PRO A 539 5.42 -11.67 10.18
CA PRO A 539 6.76 -12.19 9.94
C PRO A 539 7.73 -11.08 9.50
N ASP A 540 9.02 -11.41 9.54
CA ASP A 540 10.10 -10.65 8.88
C ASP A 540 10.14 -9.14 9.18
N VAL A 541 9.80 -8.73 10.41
CA VAL A 541 9.80 -7.31 10.77
C VAL A 541 11.22 -6.75 10.75
N VAL A 542 11.50 -5.91 9.74
CA VAL A 542 12.86 -5.45 9.39
C VAL A 542 13.61 -4.81 10.56
N TRP A 543 12.97 -3.90 11.31
CA TRP A 543 13.62 -3.24 12.45
C TRP A 543 13.74 -4.13 13.69
N LEU A 544 13.12 -5.30 13.69
CA LEU A 544 13.34 -6.33 14.69
C LEU A 544 14.35 -7.37 14.19
N GLY A 545 15.11 -7.09 13.13
CA GLY A 545 16.12 -8.00 12.59
C GLY A 545 15.51 -9.21 11.88
N GLY A 546 14.32 -9.05 11.28
CA GLY A 546 13.60 -10.14 10.60
C GLY A 546 12.87 -11.10 11.54
N ARG A 547 12.77 -10.78 12.85
CA ARG A 547 11.99 -11.60 13.79
C ARG A 547 10.49 -11.45 13.53
N THR A 548 9.74 -12.50 13.85
CA THR A 548 8.27 -12.47 13.81
C THR A 548 7.71 -11.70 15.00
N LEU A 549 6.83 -10.73 14.77
CA LEU A 549 6.05 -10.09 15.81
C LEU A 549 4.80 -10.93 16.09
N THR A 550 4.65 -11.43 17.31
CA THR A 550 3.52 -12.27 17.71
C THR A 550 2.69 -11.61 18.80
N PHE A 551 1.38 -11.86 18.80
CA PHE A 551 0.46 -11.31 19.80
C PHE A 551 -0.13 -12.42 20.67
N SER A 552 -0.25 -12.16 21.97
CA SER A 552 -0.93 -13.07 22.90
C SER A 552 -1.76 -12.31 23.92
N GLY A 553 -2.74 -12.98 24.52
CA GLY A 553 -3.52 -12.44 25.63
C GLY A 553 -2.91 -12.82 26.97
N GLY A 554 -2.85 -11.88 27.93
CA GLY A 554 -2.43 -12.20 29.30
C GLY A 554 -2.05 -11.03 30.19
#